data_AF-A0A6G2K1J7-F1
#
_entry.id   AF-A0A6G2K1J7-F1
#
_cell.length_a   1.000
_cell.length_b   1.000
_cell.length_c   1.000
_cell.angle_alpha   90.00
_cell.angle_beta   90.00
_cell.angle_gamma   90.00
#
_symmetry.space_group_name_H-M   'P 1'
#
loop_
_entity.id
_entity.type
_entity.pdbx_description
1 polymer ?
#
loop_
_entity_poly.entity_id
_entity_poly.type
_entity_poly.pdbx_seq_one_letter_code
_entity_poly.pdbx_strand_id
1 'polypeptide(L)'
;MRVTPDDGKDERHRHRRNGPLQEHHRRLAPRRCRDRTRRRAAPPGQRCAAVCEHGGVWIRSVPYDDADEELRRHYDRQRETLGEVTEMTLAGSLYPRLVGARLELYAATERCPSALTARQRNLIGFVTSALNGTLHCMSQVTVKLRADGFSDEEIALLASDPAAAADALPEGEAALLRYTIDLTSRPGEIGEDDVTALRQAGFDDLAILDANAHCAHLNYVNRVVTGLGIQTVVDPDFAAYDAIPAD
;
A
#
# COMPACT_ATOMS: atom_id res chain seq x y z
N MET A 1 -58.54 27.91 44.65
CA MET A 1 -59.45 29.01 44.26
C MET A 1 -58.68 29.93 43.31
N ARG A 2 -59.16 30.06 42.05
CA ARG A 2 -58.71 30.96 40.93
C ARG A 2 -57.31 30.64 40.36
N VAL A 3 -57.04 30.27 39.09
CA VAL A 3 -57.54 30.60 37.72
C VAL A 3 -57.21 32.03 37.24
N THR A 4 -56.06 32.10 36.53
CA THR A 4 -55.70 32.84 35.27
C THR A 4 -55.72 34.39 35.24
N PRO A 5 -55.24 35.02 34.13
CA PRO A 5 -53.98 34.88 33.36
C PRO A 5 -53.31 36.27 33.13
N ASP A 6 -52.18 36.35 32.44
CA ASP A 6 -51.94 37.52 31.57
C ASP A 6 -51.13 37.13 30.31
N ASP A 7 -51.45 37.84 29.24
CA ASP A 7 -51.29 37.51 27.84
C ASP A 7 -50.01 38.11 27.23
N GLY A 8 -49.39 37.31 26.36
CA GLY A 8 -49.15 37.68 24.95
C GLY A 8 -48.34 38.94 24.61
N LYS A 9 -47.18 38.71 23.98
CA LYS A 9 -46.69 39.26 22.68
C LYS A 9 -45.18 39.00 22.59
N ASP A 10 -44.72 37.99 21.87
CA ASP A 10 -44.53 37.96 20.41
C ASP A 10 -43.61 39.10 19.90
N GLU A 11 -42.37 38.76 19.54
CA GLU A 11 -41.79 38.95 18.19
C GLU A 11 -40.25 39.07 18.18
N ARG A 12 -39.66 38.04 17.55
CA ARG A 12 -38.65 38.11 16.48
C ARG A 12 -37.21 38.61 16.74
N HIS A 13 -36.32 37.72 16.29
CA HIS A 13 -35.04 37.96 15.59
C HIS A 13 -33.80 38.32 16.42
N ARG A 14 -32.91 37.31 16.54
CA ARG A 14 -31.60 37.32 15.85
C ARG A 14 -30.99 35.92 15.82
N HIS A 15 -31.34 35.16 14.77
CA HIS A 15 -30.47 34.12 14.25
C HIS A 15 -29.15 34.77 13.83
N ARG A 16 -28.03 34.38 14.45
CA ARG A 16 -26.71 34.54 13.83
C ARG A 16 -26.65 33.60 12.64
N ARG A 17 -26.91 34.15 11.46
CA ARG A 17 -26.54 33.55 10.17
C ARG A 17 -25.01 33.50 10.12
N ASN A 18 -24.43 32.31 10.24
CA ASN A 18 -23.13 32.06 9.62
C ASN A 18 -23.38 32.03 8.11
N GLY A 19 -22.91 33.08 7.43
CA GLY A 19 -23.01 33.23 6.00
C GLY A 19 -22.25 32.13 5.25
N PRO A 20 -22.59 31.90 3.98
CA PRO A 20 -21.99 30.84 3.18
C PRO A 20 -20.52 31.19 2.89
N LEU A 21 -19.62 30.24 3.17
CA LEU A 21 -18.28 30.21 2.59
C LEU A 21 -18.42 29.94 1.08
N GLN A 22 -18.71 31.00 0.33
CA GLN A 22 -18.64 30.99 -1.12
C GLN A 22 -17.20 31.21 -1.58
N GLU A 23 -16.77 30.29 -2.45
CA GLU A 23 -15.90 30.51 -3.60
C GLU A 23 -14.41 30.81 -3.39
N HIS A 24 -13.62 29.75 -3.13
CA HIS A 24 -12.23 29.67 -3.63
C HIS A 24 -11.90 28.29 -4.24
N HIS A 25 -12.81 27.77 -5.09
CA HIS A 25 -12.43 26.78 -6.11
C HIS A 25 -12.18 27.50 -7.43
N ARG A 26 -10.93 27.96 -7.64
CA ARG A 26 -10.46 28.32 -8.99
C ARG A 26 -10.48 27.06 -9.86
N ARG A 27 -11.50 26.98 -10.70
CA ARG A 27 -11.60 26.02 -11.82
C ARG A 27 -10.36 26.17 -12.70
N LEU A 28 -9.45 25.20 -12.65
CA LEU A 28 -8.44 25.03 -13.70
C LEU A 28 -9.17 24.53 -14.94
N ALA A 29 -9.45 25.44 -15.87
CA ALA A 29 -10.00 25.08 -17.18
C ALA A 29 -9.01 24.16 -17.93
N PRO A 30 -9.49 23.17 -18.70
CA PRO A 30 -8.62 22.31 -19.50
C PRO A 30 -7.91 23.17 -20.56
N ARG A 31 -6.58 23.28 -20.47
CA ARG A 31 -5.79 23.93 -21.51
C ARG A 31 -5.91 23.10 -22.78
N ARG A 32 -6.53 23.69 -23.80
CA ARG A 32 -6.66 23.14 -25.15
C ARG A 32 -5.29 22.70 -25.66
N CYS A 33 -5.17 21.42 -25.99
CA CYS A 33 -4.08 20.87 -26.78
C CYS A 33 -4.01 21.61 -28.11
N ARG A 34 -2.99 22.45 -28.30
CA ARG A 34 -2.66 23.04 -29.59
C ARG A 34 -1.19 22.78 -29.90
N ASP A 35 -1.03 22.26 -31.10
CA ASP A 35 0.18 22.18 -31.92
C ASP A 35 1.19 21.05 -31.66
N ARG A 36 0.88 19.91 -32.30
CA ARG A 36 1.89 18.98 -32.80
C ARG A 36 2.61 19.67 -33.96
N THR A 37 3.84 20.13 -33.77
CA THR A 37 4.90 20.00 -34.78
C THR A 37 6.28 20.36 -34.20
N ARG A 38 7.28 19.58 -34.61
CA ARG A 38 8.74 19.74 -34.40
C ARG A 38 9.33 19.21 -33.08
N ARG A 39 9.30 17.88 -32.89
CA ARG A 39 10.41 17.20 -32.21
C ARG A 39 11.62 17.24 -33.14
N ARG A 40 12.71 17.91 -32.73
CA ARG A 40 14.02 17.76 -33.38
C ARG A 40 14.46 16.30 -33.20
N ALA A 41 14.74 15.62 -34.30
CA ALA A 41 15.34 14.29 -34.29
C ALA A 41 16.74 14.37 -33.65
N ALA A 42 17.01 13.46 -32.70
CA ALA A 42 18.35 13.28 -32.15
C ALA A 42 19.28 12.68 -33.23
N PRO A 43 20.59 12.96 -33.21
CA PRO A 43 21.53 12.50 -34.23
C PRO A 43 21.63 10.96 -34.24
N PRO A 44 21.79 10.33 -35.41
CA PRO A 44 21.99 8.89 -35.50
C PRO A 44 23.42 8.55 -35.07
N GLY A 45 23.60 8.03 -33.86
CA GLY A 45 24.92 7.68 -33.34
C GLY A 45 25.00 7.41 -31.84
N GLN A 46 24.05 7.90 -31.04
CA GLN A 46 23.90 7.46 -29.65
C GLN A 46 22.89 6.33 -29.60
N ARG A 47 23.35 5.13 -29.96
CA ARG A 47 22.71 3.91 -29.46
C ARG A 47 22.78 4.02 -27.94
N CYS A 48 21.63 3.98 -27.25
CA CYS A 48 21.56 3.60 -25.84
C CYS A 48 22.14 2.19 -25.73
N ALA A 49 23.47 2.09 -25.72
CA ALA A 49 24.23 0.87 -25.57
C ALA A 49 24.96 1.00 -24.23
N ALA A 50 24.20 0.79 -23.16
CA ALA A 50 24.65 0.44 -21.80
C ALA A 50 23.41 0.28 -20.91
N VAL A 51 22.54 -0.67 -21.24
CA VAL A 51 21.58 -1.22 -20.27
C VAL A 51 22.20 -2.56 -19.86
N CYS A 52 22.25 -2.81 -18.55
CA CYS A 52 22.80 -3.98 -17.83
C CYS A 52 24.15 -3.74 -17.10
N GLU A 53 24.12 -2.95 -16.02
CA GLU A 53 24.98 -3.12 -14.82
C GLU A 53 24.20 -2.66 -13.56
N HIS A 54 22.92 -3.02 -13.45
CA HIS A 54 22.08 -2.61 -12.33
C HIS A 54 21.46 -3.87 -11.75
N GLY A 55 21.82 -4.25 -10.52
CA GLY A 55 21.38 -5.49 -9.87
C GLY A 55 19.87 -5.54 -9.64
N GLY A 56 19.09 -5.74 -10.70
CA GLY A 56 17.63 -5.88 -10.66
C GLY A 56 16.82 -4.58 -10.55
N VAL A 57 17.44 -3.40 -10.71
CA VAL A 57 16.78 -2.08 -10.53
C VAL A 57 17.10 -1.10 -11.66
N TRP A 58 16.31 -0.05 -11.87
CA TRP A 58 16.47 0.92 -12.97
C TRP A 58 17.37 2.13 -12.67
N ILE A 59 17.75 2.31 -11.41
CA ILE A 59 18.65 3.39 -11.00
C ILE A 59 20.01 2.82 -10.60
N ARG A 60 21.03 3.68 -10.53
CA ARG A 60 22.32 3.29 -9.95
C ARG A 60 22.13 2.81 -8.52
N SER A 61 22.80 1.73 -8.16
CA SER A 61 22.90 1.22 -6.79
C SER A 61 24.36 1.19 -6.34
N VAL A 62 24.58 1.07 -5.03
CA VAL A 62 25.90 0.90 -4.41
C VAL A 62 26.11 -0.59 -4.13
N PRO A 63 27.07 -1.25 -4.79
CA PRO A 63 27.43 -2.64 -4.51
C PRO A 63 27.88 -2.83 -3.06
N TYR A 64 27.84 -4.06 -2.57
CA TYR A 64 28.26 -4.39 -1.20
C TYR A 64 29.69 -3.93 -0.89
N ASP A 65 30.62 -4.16 -1.82
CA ASP A 65 32.04 -3.83 -1.61
C ASP A 65 32.30 -2.32 -1.51
N ASP A 66 31.46 -1.51 -2.16
CA ASP A 66 31.53 -0.05 -2.17
C ASP A 66 30.67 0.61 -1.08
N ALA A 67 29.97 -0.19 -0.26
CA ALA A 67 29.10 0.31 0.79
C ALA A 67 29.90 0.98 1.91
N ASP A 68 29.46 2.17 2.32
CA ASP A 68 29.92 2.83 3.53
C ASP A 68 29.47 2.06 4.80
N GLU A 69 29.90 2.52 5.97
CA GLU A 69 29.62 1.85 7.24
C GLU A 69 28.11 1.74 7.53
N GLU A 70 27.31 2.75 7.19
CA GLU A 70 25.86 2.73 7.45
C GLU A 70 25.16 1.74 6.53
N LEU A 71 25.42 1.82 5.22
CA LEU A 71 24.84 0.92 4.24
C LEU A 71 25.27 -0.53 4.46
N ARG A 72 26.55 -0.76 4.79
CA ARG A 72 27.09 -2.09 5.02
C ARG A 72 26.38 -2.79 6.18
N ARG A 73 26.09 -2.07 7.27
CA ARG A 73 25.28 -2.62 8.39
C ARG A 73 23.90 -3.10 7.93
N HIS A 74 23.23 -2.35 7.06
CA HIS A 74 21.92 -2.77 6.52
C HIS A 74 22.01 -3.96 5.57
N TYR A 75 23.10 -4.07 4.81
CA TYR A 75 23.37 -5.23 3.97
C TYR A 75 23.70 -6.47 4.79
N ASP A 76 24.56 -6.35 5.81
CA ASP A 76 24.94 -7.45 6.68
C ASP A 76 23.73 -8.01 7.42
N ARG A 77 22.90 -7.16 8.02
CA ARG A 77 21.65 -7.58 8.69
C ARG A 77 20.75 -8.43 7.80
N GLN A 78 20.64 -8.09 6.51
CA GLN A 78 19.87 -8.88 5.56
C GLN A 78 20.57 -10.17 5.17
N ARG A 79 21.88 -10.15 4.90
CA ARG A 79 22.62 -11.37 4.56
C ARG A 79 22.62 -12.39 5.70
N GLU A 80 22.65 -11.93 6.95
CA GLU A 80 22.56 -12.79 8.13
C GLU A 80 21.22 -13.53 8.21
N THR A 81 20.11 -12.88 7.79
CA THR A 81 18.77 -13.49 7.86
C THR A 81 18.34 -14.20 6.57
N LEU A 82 18.66 -13.61 5.41
CA LEU A 82 18.18 -13.98 4.08
C LEU A 82 19.26 -14.63 3.20
N GLY A 83 20.53 -14.61 3.62
CA GLY A 83 21.68 -15.06 2.83
C GLY A 83 22.19 -14.03 1.81
N GLU A 84 21.31 -13.15 1.33
CA GLU A 84 21.60 -12.14 0.32
C GLU A 84 20.96 -10.77 0.60
N VAL A 85 21.40 -9.74 -0.14
CA VAL A 85 20.79 -8.41 -0.09
C VAL A 85 19.63 -8.35 -1.06
N THR A 86 18.46 -7.90 -0.59
CA THR A 86 17.28 -7.78 -1.45
C THR A 86 17.40 -6.64 -2.47
N GLU A 87 16.74 -6.79 -3.62
CA GLU A 87 16.63 -5.73 -4.63
C GLU A 87 15.99 -4.45 -4.07
N MET A 88 15.04 -4.58 -3.13
CA MET A 88 14.42 -3.44 -2.44
C MET A 88 15.46 -2.61 -1.66
N THR A 89 16.44 -3.27 -1.07
CA THR A 89 17.52 -2.61 -0.33
C THR A 89 18.54 -2.01 -1.28
N LEU A 90 18.90 -2.73 -2.36
CA LEU A 90 19.75 -2.20 -3.43
C LEU A 90 19.14 -0.94 -4.06
N ALA A 91 17.83 -0.91 -4.30
CA ALA A 91 17.09 0.24 -4.83
C ALA A 91 17.18 1.48 -3.91
N GLY A 92 17.43 1.26 -2.63
CA GLY A 92 17.57 2.30 -1.61
C GLY A 92 19.00 2.82 -1.37
N SER A 93 19.99 2.12 -1.91
CA SER A 93 21.39 2.21 -1.49
C SER A 93 22.05 3.59 -1.65
N LEU A 94 21.51 4.47 -2.51
CA LEU A 94 22.00 5.84 -2.66
C LEU A 94 21.71 6.74 -1.44
N TYR A 95 20.84 6.31 -0.53
CA TYR A 95 20.55 7.03 0.72
C TYR A 95 20.35 6.05 1.89
N PRO A 96 21.44 5.64 2.57
CA PRO A 96 21.42 4.56 3.57
C PRO A 96 20.40 4.77 4.70
N ARG A 97 20.24 6.01 5.19
CA ARG A 97 19.24 6.35 6.21
C ARG A 97 17.81 5.96 5.82
N LEU A 98 17.47 6.05 4.54
CA LEU A 98 16.16 5.62 4.05
C LEU A 98 16.03 4.09 4.00
N VAL A 99 17.13 3.36 3.76
CA VAL A 99 17.15 1.90 3.88
C VAL A 99 16.86 1.50 5.33
N GLY A 100 17.57 2.07 6.30
CA GLY A 100 17.35 1.79 7.73
C GLY A 100 15.91 2.06 8.17
N ALA A 101 15.39 3.26 7.90
CA ALA A 101 14.03 3.63 8.28
C ALA A 101 12.96 2.71 7.63
N ARG A 102 13.18 2.25 6.39
CA ARG A 102 12.28 1.27 5.75
C ARG A 102 12.31 -0.09 6.44
N LEU A 103 13.50 -0.59 6.78
CA LEU A 103 13.65 -1.88 7.45
C LEU A 103 12.99 -1.85 8.84
N GLU A 104 13.10 -0.72 9.56
CA GLU A 104 12.40 -0.50 10.82
C GLU A 104 10.88 -0.48 10.64
N LEU A 105 10.38 0.26 9.65
CA LEU A 105 8.94 0.29 9.36
C LEU A 105 8.42 -1.10 8.98
N TYR A 106 9.15 -1.82 8.12
CA TYR A 106 8.83 -3.18 7.73
C TYR A 106 8.74 -4.12 8.94
N ALA A 107 9.74 -4.09 9.83
CA ALA A 107 9.73 -4.91 11.04
C ALA A 107 8.55 -4.55 11.97
N ALA A 108 8.25 -3.26 12.12
CA ALA A 108 7.13 -2.80 12.94
C ALA A 108 5.76 -3.26 12.39
N THR A 109 5.56 -3.23 11.07
CA THR A 109 4.31 -3.66 10.45
C THR A 109 4.16 -5.17 10.43
N GLU A 110 5.22 -5.91 10.08
CA GLU A 110 5.16 -7.39 10.03
C GLU A 110 5.02 -8.03 11.41
N ARG A 111 5.46 -7.36 12.47
CA ARG A 111 5.48 -7.93 13.83
C ARG A 111 4.49 -7.27 14.80
N CYS A 112 3.52 -6.51 14.29
CA CYS A 112 2.46 -5.97 15.13
C CYS A 112 1.77 -7.12 15.88
N PRO A 113 1.69 -7.11 17.23
CA PRO A 113 1.14 -8.24 17.99
C PRO A 113 -0.40 -8.15 18.08
N SER A 114 -1.05 -8.06 16.92
CA SER A 114 -2.50 -7.93 16.82
C SER A 114 -3.21 -9.28 16.76
N ALA A 115 -4.55 -9.25 16.75
CA ALA A 115 -5.38 -10.43 16.52
C ALA A 115 -5.48 -10.87 15.05
N LEU A 116 -4.86 -10.16 14.10
CA LEU A 116 -4.83 -10.57 12.69
C LEU A 116 -4.03 -11.86 12.51
N THR A 117 -4.62 -12.83 11.83
CA THR A 117 -3.92 -14.07 11.48
C THR A 117 -2.93 -13.85 10.32
N ALA A 118 -1.96 -14.74 10.18
CA ALA A 118 -1.05 -14.73 9.03
C ALA A 118 -1.81 -14.79 7.70
N ARG A 119 -2.86 -15.62 7.62
CA ARG A 119 -3.77 -15.72 6.47
C ARG A 119 -4.46 -14.39 6.15
N GLN A 120 -4.96 -13.68 7.14
CA GLN A 120 -5.58 -12.35 6.94
C GLN A 120 -4.57 -11.32 6.44
N ARG A 121 -3.34 -11.33 6.96
CA ARG A 121 -2.26 -10.45 6.46
C ARG A 121 -1.87 -10.80 5.03
N ASN A 122 -1.74 -12.09 4.70
CA ASN A 122 -1.47 -12.53 3.33
C ASN A 122 -2.58 -12.11 2.37
N LEU A 123 -3.85 -12.16 2.79
CA LEU A 123 -4.98 -11.66 2.00
C LEU A 123 -4.85 -10.15 1.70
N ILE A 124 -4.53 -9.34 2.71
CA ILE A 124 -4.25 -7.90 2.55
C ILE A 124 -3.06 -7.69 1.60
N GLY A 125 -1.97 -8.42 1.82
CA GLY A 125 -0.75 -8.46 1.01
C GLY A 125 -1.00 -8.68 -0.47
N PHE A 126 -1.72 -9.75 -0.77
CA PHE A 126 -2.01 -10.16 -2.13
C PHE A 126 -2.89 -9.14 -2.84
N VAL A 127 -4.02 -8.77 -2.24
CA VAL A 127 -5.02 -7.91 -2.89
C VAL A 127 -4.49 -6.49 -3.09
N THR A 128 -3.75 -5.95 -2.11
CA THR A 128 -3.07 -4.65 -2.27
C THR A 128 -2.12 -4.68 -3.48
N SER A 129 -1.31 -5.74 -3.58
CA SER A 129 -0.34 -5.89 -4.67
C SER A 129 -1.01 -6.15 -6.02
N ALA A 130 -2.13 -6.89 -6.03
CA ALA A 130 -2.94 -7.15 -7.22
C ALA A 130 -3.56 -5.88 -7.80
N LEU A 131 -4.21 -5.08 -6.94
CA LEU A 131 -4.79 -3.80 -7.33
C LEU A 131 -3.73 -2.80 -7.84
N ASN A 132 -2.53 -2.83 -7.25
CA ASN A 132 -1.39 -2.03 -7.70
C ASN A 132 -0.66 -2.62 -8.93
N GLY A 133 -1.04 -3.79 -9.43
CA GLY A 133 -0.39 -4.44 -10.58
C GLY A 133 1.08 -4.81 -10.34
N THR A 134 1.45 -5.10 -9.09
CA THR A 134 2.85 -5.31 -8.69
C THR A 134 3.22 -6.79 -8.62
N LEU A 135 3.56 -7.37 -9.77
CA LEU A 135 3.82 -8.81 -9.94
C LEU A 135 4.88 -9.38 -8.99
N HIS A 136 5.97 -8.63 -8.71
CA HIS A 136 7.01 -9.05 -7.77
C HIS A 136 6.40 -9.39 -6.40
N CYS A 137 5.68 -8.45 -5.79
CA CYS A 137 5.02 -8.65 -4.50
C CYS A 137 3.89 -9.67 -4.58
N MET A 138 3.08 -9.66 -5.65
CA MET A 138 2.02 -10.64 -5.83
C MET A 138 2.56 -12.08 -5.81
N SER A 139 3.61 -12.36 -6.59
CA SER A 139 4.18 -13.70 -6.73
C SER A 139 4.64 -14.29 -5.40
N GLN A 140 5.24 -13.47 -4.53
CA GLN A 140 5.68 -13.86 -3.20
C GLN A 140 4.51 -14.26 -2.29
N VAL A 141 3.40 -13.51 -2.36
CA VAL A 141 2.24 -13.77 -1.50
C VAL A 141 1.35 -14.89 -2.05
N THR A 142 1.32 -15.12 -3.36
CA THR A 142 0.62 -16.26 -3.98
C THR A 142 1.02 -17.59 -3.34
N VAL A 143 2.33 -17.80 -3.14
CA VAL A 143 2.85 -19.03 -2.50
C VAL A 143 2.30 -19.18 -1.08
N LYS A 144 2.19 -18.07 -0.34
CA LYS A 144 1.65 -18.07 1.03
C LYS A 144 0.14 -18.32 1.06
N LEU A 145 -0.64 -17.72 0.16
CA LEU A 145 -2.08 -17.98 0.07
C LEU A 145 -2.39 -19.45 -0.25
N ARG A 146 -1.59 -20.08 -1.11
CA ARG A 146 -1.71 -21.54 -1.35
C ARG A 146 -1.43 -22.34 -0.08
N ALA A 147 -0.41 -21.97 0.67
CA ALA A 147 -0.10 -22.60 1.97
C ALA A 147 -1.22 -22.38 3.01
N ASP A 148 -1.91 -21.23 2.95
CA ASP A 148 -3.09 -20.92 3.76
C ASP A 148 -4.37 -21.65 3.28
N GLY A 149 -4.29 -22.43 2.20
CA GLY A 149 -5.37 -23.29 1.70
C GLY A 149 -6.25 -22.69 0.61
N PHE A 150 -5.89 -21.55 0.01
CA PHE A 150 -6.61 -21.01 -1.15
C PHE A 150 -6.33 -21.84 -2.42
N SER A 151 -7.36 -22.10 -3.23
CA SER A 151 -7.22 -22.70 -4.55
C SER A 151 -6.67 -21.69 -5.57
N ASP A 152 -6.12 -22.19 -6.68
CA ASP A 152 -5.66 -21.32 -7.77
C ASP A 152 -6.81 -20.50 -8.39
N GLU A 153 -8.02 -21.07 -8.43
CA GLU A 153 -9.22 -20.33 -8.87
C GLU A 153 -9.59 -19.20 -7.91
N GLU A 154 -9.51 -19.44 -6.59
CA GLU A 154 -9.78 -18.40 -5.58
C GLU A 154 -8.74 -17.27 -5.65
N ILE A 155 -7.46 -17.61 -5.81
CA ILE A 155 -6.38 -16.63 -5.98
C ILE A 155 -6.57 -15.84 -7.28
N ALA A 156 -6.95 -16.50 -8.37
CA ALA A 156 -7.26 -15.82 -9.63
C ALA A 156 -8.47 -14.88 -9.49
N LEU A 157 -9.50 -15.26 -8.71
CA LEU A 157 -10.64 -14.41 -8.42
C LEU A 157 -10.24 -13.20 -7.57
N LEU A 158 -9.43 -13.39 -6.51
CA LEU A 158 -8.88 -12.30 -5.71
C LEU A 158 -8.10 -11.28 -6.56
N ALA A 159 -7.40 -11.73 -7.61
CA ALA A 159 -6.65 -10.83 -8.49
C ALA A 159 -7.53 -10.10 -9.53
N SER A 160 -8.58 -10.76 -10.03
CA SER A 160 -9.39 -10.25 -11.16
C SER A 160 -10.65 -9.51 -10.72
N ASP A 161 -11.29 -9.95 -9.64
CA ASP A 161 -12.49 -9.35 -9.04
C ASP A 161 -12.49 -9.57 -7.51
N PRO A 162 -11.68 -8.81 -6.75
CA PRO A 162 -11.59 -8.97 -5.30
C PRO A 162 -12.91 -8.62 -4.58
N ALA A 163 -13.80 -7.84 -5.20
CA ALA A 163 -15.11 -7.56 -4.63
C ALA A 163 -16.00 -8.81 -4.67
N ALA A 164 -16.05 -9.52 -5.80
CA ALA A 164 -16.74 -10.80 -5.90
C ALA A 164 -16.09 -11.88 -5.01
N ALA A 165 -14.76 -11.89 -4.88
CA ALA A 165 -14.05 -12.80 -3.98
C ALA A 165 -14.50 -12.63 -2.52
N ALA A 166 -14.73 -11.39 -2.08
CA ALA A 166 -15.16 -11.11 -0.71
C ALA A 166 -16.48 -11.79 -0.33
N ASP A 167 -17.38 -11.98 -1.29
CA ASP A 167 -18.68 -12.62 -1.03
C ASP A 167 -18.58 -14.13 -0.78
N ALA A 168 -17.45 -14.75 -1.14
CA ALA A 168 -17.17 -16.17 -0.89
C ALA A 168 -16.36 -16.41 0.40
N LEU A 169 -15.90 -15.35 1.07
CA LEU A 169 -15.05 -15.44 2.27
C LEU A 169 -15.86 -15.41 3.57
N PRO A 170 -15.30 -15.95 4.68
CA PRO A 170 -15.84 -15.72 6.01
C PRO A 170 -15.98 -14.24 6.31
N GLU A 171 -16.99 -13.85 7.10
CA GLU A 171 -17.39 -12.46 7.35
C GLU A 171 -16.21 -11.53 7.73
N GLY A 172 -15.31 -11.99 8.62
CA GLY A 172 -14.12 -11.22 9.00
C GLY A 172 -13.12 -11.01 7.85
N GLU A 173 -12.84 -12.05 7.06
CA GLU A 173 -11.96 -11.93 5.88
C GLU A 173 -12.60 -11.07 4.79
N ALA A 174 -13.92 -11.20 4.59
CA ALA A 174 -14.68 -10.38 3.66
C ALA A 174 -14.66 -8.88 4.04
N ALA A 175 -14.82 -8.56 5.33
CA ALA A 175 -14.74 -7.19 5.84
C ALA A 175 -13.34 -6.58 5.65
N LEU A 176 -12.28 -7.33 5.99
CA LEU A 176 -10.89 -6.92 5.73
C LEU A 176 -10.62 -6.71 4.25
N LEU A 177 -11.13 -7.60 3.40
CA LEU A 177 -10.92 -7.52 1.96
C LEU A 177 -11.57 -6.27 1.38
N ARG A 178 -12.83 -5.99 1.73
CA ARG A 178 -13.54 -4.76 1.31
C ARG A 178 -12.82 -3.50 1.78
N TYR A 179 -12.41 -3.47 3.05
CA TYR A 179 -11.61 -2.35 3.58
C TYR A 179 -10.29 -2.15 2.82
N THR A 180 -9.59 -3.24 2.51
CA THR A 180 -8.30 -3.20 1.79
C THR A 180 -8.45 -2.70 0.35
N ILE A 181 -9.50 -3.13 -0.35
CA ILE A 181 -9.82 -2.67 -1.71
C ILE A 181 -10.00 -1.15 -1.72
N ASP A 182 -10.80 -0.64 -0.77
CA ASP A 182 -11.16 0.77 -0.69
C ASP A 182 -9.97 1.63 -0.24
N LEU A 183 -9.22 1.18 0.77
CA LEU A 183 -8.03 1.89 1.24
C LEU A 183 -6.94 1.95 0.16
N THR A 184 -6.81 0.92 -0.68
CA THR A 184 -5.83 0.91 -1.78
C THR A 184 -6.28 1.79 -2.96
N SER A 185 -7.55 1.68 -3.38
CA SER A 185 -8.01 2.27 -4.64
C SER A 185 -8.61 3.67 -4.48
N ARG A 186 -9.24 3.93 -3.33
CA ARG A 186 -9.99 5.16 -3.02
C ARG A 186 -9.73 5.62 -1.58
N PRO A 187 -8.47 5.79 -1.13
CA PRO A 187 -8.16 6.14 0.27
C PRO A 187 -8.83 7.43 0.76
N GLY A 188 -9.13 8.38 -0.13
CA GLY A 188 -9.82 9.62 0.22
C GLY A 188 -11.32 9.47 0.47
N GLU A 189 -11.89 8.29 0.21
CA GLU A 189 -13.30 7.97 0.46
C GLU A 189 -13.49 7.14 1.75
N ILE A 190 -12.40 6.68 2.36
CA ILE A 190 -12.45 5.98 3.65
C ILE A 190 -13.00 6.90 4.74
N GLY A 191 -14.00 6.42 5.48
CA GLY A 191 -14.65 7.10 6.58
C GLY A 191 -14.71 6.27 7.87
N GLU A 192 -15.37 6.81 8.89
CA GLU A 192 -15.56 6.14 10.19
C GLU A 192 -16.44 4.89 10.09
N ASP A 193 -17.36 4.85 9.13
CA ASP A 193 -18.23 3.70 8.88
C ASP A 193 -17.44 2.46 8.44
N ASP A 194 -16.35 2.63 7.67
CA ASP A 194 -15.48 1.52 7.25
C ASP A 194 -14.77 0.88 8.45
N VAL A 195 -14.30 1.71 9.38
CA VAL A 195 -13.71 1.26 10.66
C VAL A 195 -14.76 0.58 11.52
N THR A 196 -15.98 1.12 11.56
CA THR A 196 -17.10 0.55 12.31
C THR A 196 -17.49 -0.82 11.76
N ALA A 197 -17.47 -1.01 10.45
CA ALA A 197 -17.73 -2.31 9.82
C ALA A 197 -16.69 -3.37 10.22
N LEU A 198 -15.40 -3.00 10.32
CA LEU A 198 -14.37 -3.91 10.83
C LEU A 198 -14.62 -4.30 12.30
N ARG A 199 -15.04 -3.36 13.15
CA ARG A 199 -15.40 -3.67 14.54
C ARG A 199 -16.59 -4.62 14.63
N GLN A 200 -17.61 -4.41 13.80
CA GLN A 200 -18.77 -5.30 13.72
C GLN A 200 -18.39 -6.70 13.27
N ALA A 201 -17.38 -6.83 12.41
CA ALA A 201 -16.79 -8.10 11.99
C ALA A 201 -15.86 -8.75 13.05
N GLY A 202 -15.71 -8.12 14.23
CA GLY A 202 -15.00 -8.69 15.38
C GLY A 202 -13.55 -8.24 15.54
N PHE A 203 -13.07 -7.26 14.77
CA PHE A 203 -11.71 -6.72 14.93
C PHE A 203 -11.65 -5.64 16.02
N ASP A 204 -10.66 -5.76 16.91
CA ASP A 204 -10.34 -4.69 17.85
C ASP A 204 -9.53 -3.56 17.18
N ASP A 205 -9.37 -2.44 17.89
CA ASP A 205 -8.67 -1.28 17.33
C ASP A 205 -7.20 -1.56 16.99
N LEU A 206 -6.55 -2.52 17.65
CA LEU A 206 -5.17 -2.91 17.32
C LEU A 206 -5.12 -3.72 16.03
N ALA A 207 -6.04 -4.65 15.80
CA ALA A 207 -6.16 -5.37 14.53
C ALA A 207 -6.52 -4.45 13.37
N ILE A 208 -7.35 -3.42 13.61
CA ILE A 208 -7.68 -2.41 12.60
C ILE A 208 -6.45 -1.54 12.27
N LEU A 209 -5.71 -1.09 13.30
CA LEU A 209 -4.46 -0.37 13.10
C LEU A 209 -3.47 -1.19 12.28
N ASP A 210 -3.32 -2.47 12.62
CA ASP A 210 -2.44 -3.41 11.93
C ASP A 210 -2.85 -3.61 10.46
N ALA A 211 -4.14 -3.85 10.18
CA ALA A 211 -4.65 -3.97 8.81
C ALA A 211 -4.35 -2.72 7.98
N ASN A 212 -4.61 -1.54 8.55
CA ASN A 212 -4.34 -0.26 7.91
C ASN A 212 -2.83 -0.07 7.64
N ALA A 213 -2.00 -0.27 8.67
CA ALA A 213 -0.57 -0.07 8.58
C ALA A 213 0.09 -1.05 7.59
N HIS A 214 -0.34 -2.31 7.59
CA HIS A 214 0.13 -3.32 6.65
C HIS A 214 -0.27 -2.95 5.20
N CYS A 215 -1.54 -2.63 4.94
CA CYS A 215 -2.01 -2.17 3.63
C CYS A 215 -1.27 -0.91 3.14
N ALA A 216 -1.08 0.08 4.01
CA ALA A 216 -0.38 1.32 3.68
C ALA A 216 1.11 1.08 3.40
N HIS A 217 1.76 0.22 4.19
CA HIS A 217 3.16 -0.16 3.98
C HIS A 217 3.35 -0.89 2.65
N LEU A 218 2.47 -1.85 2.33
CA LEU A 218 2.48 -2.55 1.04
C LEU A 218 2.26 -1.59 -0.13
N ASN A 219 1.36 -0.62 0.02
CA ASN A 219 1.17 0.45 -0.95
C ASN A 219 2.46 1.26 -1.19
N TYR A 220 3.23 1.55 -0.13
CA TYR A 220 4.55 2.16 -0.27
C TYR A 220 5.53 1.22 -0.99
N VAL A 221 5.63 -0.04 -0.56
CA VAL A 221 6.54 -1.05 -1.14
C VAL A 221 6.26 -1.24 -2.62
N ASN A 222 5.00 -1.45 -3.01
CA ASN A 222 4.58 -1.63 -4.40
C ASN A 222 5.03 -0.46 -5.29
N ARG A 223 4.86 0.78 -4.82
CA ARG A 223 5.28 1.98 -5.56
C ARG A 223 6.79 2.06 -5.73
N VAL A 224 7.57 1.64 -4.73
CA VAL A 224 9.03 1.59 -4.84
C VAL A 224 9.48 0.49 -5.79
N VAL A 225 8.94 -0.73 -5.64
CA VAL A 225 9.23 -1.89 -6.49
C VAL A 225 8.95 -1.58 -7.96
N THR A 226 7.72 -1.17 -8.29
CA THR A 226 7.36 -0.85 -9.66
C THR A 226 8.03 0.43 -10.16
N GLY A 227 8.17 1.45 -9.31
CA GLY A 227 8.76 2.73 -9.69
C GLY A 227 10.27 2.70 -9.91
N LEU A 228 10.98 1.76 -9.29
CA LEU A 228 12.43 1.57 -9.43
C LEU A 228 12.80 0.30 -10.21
N GLY A 229 11.82 -0.40 -10.78
CA GLY A 229 12.08 -1.45 -11.76
C GLY A 229 12.46 -2.81 -11.21
N ILE A 230 12.03 -3.14 -10.00
CA ILE A 230 12.18 -4.47 -9.45
C ILE A 230 11.15 -5.38 -10.12
N GLN A 231 11.62 -6.36 -10.87
CA GLN A 231 10.78 -7.19 -11.76
C GLN A 231 10.90 -8.70 -11.50
N THR A 232 11.77 -9.13 -10.58
CA THR A 232 11.87 -10.54 -10.21
C THR A 232 10.53 -11.04 -9.70
N VAL A 233 10.21 -12.30 -10.01
CA VAL A 233 9.01 -12.96 -9.51
C VAL A 233 9.43 -14.30 -8.92
N VAL A 234 8.80 -14.66 -7.82
CA VAL A 234 9.01 -15.97 -7.21
C VAL A 234 8.31 -17.02 -8.06
N ASP A 235 8.99 -18.13 -8.30
CA ASP A 235 8.40 -19.27 -8.98
C ASP A 235 7.17 -19.77 -8.19
N PRO A 236 6.01 -19.97 -8.83
CA PRO A 236 4.80 -20.45 -8.15
C PRO A 236 5.00 -21.77 -7.39
N ASP A 237 5.98 -22.59 -7.78
CA ASP A 237 6.30 -23.89 -7.16
C ASP A 237 7.40 -23.78 -6.08
N PHE A 238 7.84 -22.57 -5.76
CA PHE A 238 8.78 -22.33 -4.68
C PHE A 238 8.13 -22.61 -3.31
N ALA A 239 8.88 -23.23 -2.38
CA ALA A 239 8.38 -23.43 -1.02
C ALA A 239 8.17 -22.07 -0.32
N ALA A 240 7.10 -21.92 0.46
CA ALA A 240 6.91 -20.70 1.26
C ALA A 240 8.05 -20.57 2.29
N TYR A 241 8.72 -19.42 2.34
CA TYR A 241 9.67 -19.10 3.40
C TYR A 241 9.18 -17.87 4.16
N ASP A 242 9.21 -17.94 5.49
CA ASP A 242 9.04 -16.78 6.37
C ASP A 242 10.38 -16.07 6.52
N ALA A 243 10.67 -15.20 5.57
CA ALA A 243 11.92 -14.46 5.52
C ALA A 243 11.68 -13.02 6.00
N ILE A 244 11.29 -12.85 7.28
CA ILE A 244 11.27 -11.53 7.93
C ILE A 244 12.67 -11.31 8.51
N PRO A 245 13.47 -10.33 8.01
CA PRO A 245 14.75 -9.97 8.61
C PRO A 245 14.67 -9.85 10.14
N ALA A 246 15.67 -10.39 10.85
CA ALA A 246 15.82 -10.26 12.29
C ALA A 246 16.01 -8.78 12.70
N ASP A 247 15.84 -8.46 13.99
CA ASP A 247 16.06 -7.11 14.54
C ASP A 247 17.51 -6.62 14.44
#